data_AF-A0A539DAK8-F1
#
_entry.id   AF-A0A539DAK8-F1
#
_cell.length_a   1.000
_cell.length_b   1.000
_cell.length_c   1.000
_cell.angle_alpha   90.00
_cell.angle_beta   90.00
_cell.angle_gamma   90.00
#
_symmetry.space_group_name_H-M   'P 1'
#
loop_
_entity.id
_entity.type
_entity.pdbx_description
1 polymer ?
#
loop_
_entity_poly.entity_id
_entity_poly.type
_entity_poly.pdbx_seq_one_letter_code
_entity_poly.pdbx_strand_id
1 'polypeptide(L)'
;MTEDAAAPARPEARNPRGFADRRGRDLIAERRLVQRVSEVYERWGFEPLETGAFEYADALGKFLPDADRPNEGVFALQDDDEQWMALRYDLTAPLARFAAQGWETLPKPFRRYAFGPVWRNEKPGPGRFREFVQCDADTVGSDRPEADAEIIAMACEGLRAAGLDAGQAVVRVSNRKLFDGLFQAGGIEDAGQKLTALRAIDKFDRLGWEGVAALLGEGRLDESGDYTKGARLPSGVITTIEGFLSSVADEGLTRAGTLDAVARVGGLGEIGEAALAELAAIDAALNAMKVSQDAVRFDPTIVRGLEYYTGAVFEAGAVHRRAPAGDRLLVRGVAPGLGPARGRTRGRGRGARTGRGHRLLRQRHAALPRCRLRAAQCGDRRRAVSGSSGYEGADEIRRPARRARRRHPGRGRDRGRTGHGEGSGCGPRPRRRRQRQ
;
A
#
# COMPACT_ATOMS: atom_id res chain seq x y z
N MET A 1 55.67 27.67 -14.52
CA MET A 1 54.56 26.83 -14.99
C MET A 1 53.45 26.96 -13.97
N THR A 2 52.50 27.87 -14.21
CA THR A 2 51.30 28.02 -13.37
C THR A 2 50.25 27.07 -13.93
N GLU A 3 49.92 26.03 -13.17
CA GLU A 3 48.79 25.15 -13.49
C GLU A 3 47.52 26.00 -13.54
N ASP A 4 46.88 26.01 -14.70
CA ASP A 4 45.60 26.65 -14.93
C ASP A 4 44.54 25.85 -14.17
N ALA A 5 44.17 26.31 -12.97
CA ALA A 5 43.17 25.67 -12.14
C ALA A 5 41.82 25.71 -12.88
N ALA A 6 41.40 24.56 -13.42
CA ALA A 6 40.15 24.42 -14.13
C ALA A 6 38.99 25.00 -13.31
N ALA A 7 38.26 25.96 -13.88
CA ALA A 7 37.12 26.59 -13.22
C ALA A 7 36.14 25.50 -12.72
N PRO A 8 35.63 25.61 -11.47
CA PRO A 8 34.77 24.59 -10.91
C PRO A 8 33.54 24.37 -11.79
N ALA A 9 33.29 23.11 -12.15
CA ALA A 9 32.17 22.73 -12.99
C ALA A 9 30.86 23.22 -12.36
N ARG A 10 30.05 23.97 -13.12
CA ARG A 10 28.74 24.42 -12.66
C ARG A 10 27.86 23.20 -12.38
N PRO A 11 27.18 23.14 -11.22
CA PRO A 11 26.32 22.00 -10.90
C PRO A 11 25.17 21.90 -11.90
N GLU A 12 24.85 20.67 -12.31
CA GLU A 12 23.71 20.37 -13.16
C GLU A 12 22.40 20.46 -12.36
N ALA A 13 21.41 21.16 -12.91
CA ALA A 13 20.07 21.22 -12.33
C ALA A 13 19.33 19.90 -12.59
N ARG A 14 19.24 19.06 -11.55
CA ARG A 14 18.63 17.73 -11.63
C ARG A 14 18.02 17.31 -10.29
N ASN A 15 16.98 16.49 -10.36
CA ASN A 15 16.32 15.98 -9.16
C ASN A 15 16.96 14.67 -8.70
N PRO A 16 16.97 14.39 -7.38
CA PRO A 16 17.27 13.06 -6.87
C PRO A 16 16.32 12.01 -7.46
N ARG A 17 16.84 10.81 -7.73
CA ARG A 17 16.03 9.73 -8.32
C ARG A 17 14.86 9.37 -7.41
N GLY A 18 13.64 9.42 -7.95
CA GLY A 18 12.41 9.09 -7.22
C GLY A 18 11.76 10.27 -6.47
N PHE A 19 12.30 11.48 -6.61
CA PHE A 19 11.77 12.73 -6.04
C PHE A 19 11.37 13.66 -7.20
N ALA A 20 10.09 13.65 -7.56
CA ALA A 20 9.60 14.38 -8.73
C ALA A 20 8.99 15.73 -8.33
N ASP A 21 9.29 16.79 -9.10
CA ASP A 21 8.56 18.05 -8.96
C ASP A 21 7.12 17.87 -9.44
N ARG A 22 6.18 18.44 -8.70
CA ARG A 22 4.75 18.34 -8.98
C ARG A 22 4.18 19.70 -9.35
N ARG A 23 3.22 19.71 -10.28
CA ARG A 23 2.62 20.95 -10.81
C ARG A 23 1.15 21.06 -10.45
N GLY A 24 0.59 22.26 -10.66
CA GLY A 24 -0.73 22.65 -10.15
C GLY A 24 -1.85 21.64 -10.39
N ARG A 25 -1.91 21.00 -11.56
CA ARG A 25 -2.93 19.96 -11.84
C ARG A 25 -2.92 18.83 -10.80
N ASP A 26 -1.75 18.27 -10.51
CA ASP A 26 -1.59 17.14 -9.61
C ASP A 26 -1.78 17.55 -8.16
N LEU A 27 -1.27 18.73 -7.79
CA LEU A 27 -1.41 19.29 -6.45
C LEU A 27 -2.87 19.63 -6.10
N ILE A 28 -3.62 20.19 -7.06
CA ILE A 28 -5.04 20.51 -6.88
C ILE A 28 -5.85 19.21 -6.77
N ALA A 29 -5.57 18.21 -7.60
CA ALA A 29 -6.25 16.91 -7.54
C ALA A 29 -6.00 16.20 -6.21
N GLU A 30 -4.74 16.13 -5.76
CA GLU A 30 -4.40 15.53 -4.47
C GLU A 30 -5.05 16.27 -3.29
N ARG A 31 -4.99 17.61 -3.27
CA ARG A 31 -5.62 18.40 -2.21
C ARG A 31 -7.11 18.11 -2.09
N ARG A 32 -7.82 18.05 -3.22
CA ARG A 32 -9.25 17.73 -3.25
C ARG A 32 -9.52 16.31 -2.76
N LEU A 33 -8.68 15.35 -3.14
CA LEU A 33 -8.79 13.96 -2.71
C LEU A 33 -8.60 13.84 -1.19
N VAL A 34 -7.50 14.40 -0.67
CA VAL A 34 -7.18 14.39 0.76
C VAL A 34 -8.28 15.07 1.56
N GLN A 35 -8.79 16.21 1.11
CA GLN A 35 -9.88 16.91 1.78
C GLN A 35 -11.14 16.03 1.88
N ARG A 36 -11.62 15.49 0.76
CA ARG A 36 -12.85 14.67 0.73
C ARG A 36 -12.75 13.42 1.60
N VAL A 37 -11.58 12.78 1.60
CA VAL A 37 -11.32 11.59 2.43
C VAL A 37 -11.23 11.97 3.91
N SER A 38 -10.57 13.08 4.24
CA SER A 38 -10.47 13.55 5.64
C SER A 38 -11.83 13.95 6.21
N GLU A 39 -12.70 14.57 5.41
CA GLU A 39 -14.09 14.86 5.78
C GLU A 39 -14.89 13.58 6.12
N VAL A 40 -14.57 12.43 5.50
CA VAL A 40 -15.14 11.13 5.92
C VAL A 40 -14.65 10.80 7.32
N TYR A 41 -13.34 10.80 7.56
CA TYR A 41 -12.77 10.45 8.86
C TYR A 41 -13.33 11.30 10.01
N GLU A 42 -13.47 12.61 9.78
CA GLU A 42 -14.03 13.55 10.75
C GLU A 42 -15.49 13.24 11.08
N ARG A 43 -16.32 12.87 10.08
CA ARG A 43 -17.72 12.45 10.33
C ARG A 43 -17.81 11.17 11.16
N TRP A 44 -16.81 10.30 11.08
CA TRP A 44 -16.71 9.10 11.91
C TRP A 44 -16.12 9.40 13.31
N GLY A 45 -15.76 10.65 13.59
CA GLY A 45 -15.24 11.10 14.89
C GLY A 45 -13.76 10.81 15.10
N PHE A 46 -12.99 10.66 14.02
CA PHE A 46 -11.52 10.58 14.07
C PHE A 46 -10.93 11.98 14.10
N GLU A 47 -9.95 12.20 14.98
CA GLU A 47 -9.26 13.50 15.09
C GLU A 47 -7.96 13.54 14.28
N PRO A 48 -7.56 14.71 13.75
CA PRO A 48 -6.29 14.84 13.03
C PRO A 48 -5.09 14.71 13.97
N LEU A 49 -4.07 13.98 13.53
CA LEU A 49 -2.75 13.93 14.17
C LEU A 49 -1.66 14.19 13.12
N GLU A 50 -0.75 15.09 13.43
CA GLU A 50 0.48 15.30 12.68
C GLU A 50 1.69 15.01 13.55
N THR A 51 2.66 14.26 13.01
CA THR A 51 3.96 14.02 13.64
C THR A 51 5.06 14.66 12.80
N GLY A 52 6.27 14.75 13.37
CA GLY A 52 7.45 15.21 12.63
C GLY A 52 7.75 14.35 11.40
N ALA A 53 8.47 14.92 10.43
CA ALA A 53 8.96 14.19 9.26
C ALA A 53 10.09 13.21 9.63
N PHE A 54 10.93 13.62 10.58
CA PHE A 54 11.96 12.79 11.19
C PHE A 54 11.45 12.11 12.45
N GLU A 55 11.86 10.87 12.62
CA GLU A 55 11.77 10.10 13.86
C GLU A 55 13.17 9.55 14.17
N TYR A 56 13.46 9.23 15.43
CA TYR A 56 14.65 8.44 15.73
C TYR A 56 14.55 7.08 15.05
N ALA A 57 15.65 6.61 14.48
CA ALA A 57 15.66 5.38 13.69
C ALA A 57 15.23 4.15 14.52
N ASP A 58 15.48 4.16 15.83
CA ASP A 58 15.06 3.11 16.74
C ASP A 58 13.54 3.08 17.00
N ALA A 59 12.84 4.21 16.84
CA ALA A 59 11.39 4.32 16.96
C ALA A 59 10.65 3.77 15.72
N LEU A 60 11.34 3.65 14.58
CA LEU A 60 10.76 3.17 13.33
C LEU A 60 10.66 1.63 13.24
N GLY A 61 11.30 0.90 14.14
CA GLY A 61 11.26 -0.57 14.19
C GLY A 61 12.06 -1.25 13.07
N LYS A 62 11.75 -2.54 12.78
CA LYS A 62 12.37 -3.26 11.67
C LYS A 62 11.89 -2.68 10.34
N PHE A 63 12.84 -2.15 9.58
CA PHE A 63 12.62 -1.56 8.26
C PHE A 63 12.22 -2.65 7.27
N LEU A 64 11.27 -2.33 6.38
CA LEU A 64 10.76 -3.11 5.24
C LEU A 64 11.19 -4.60 5.19
N PRO A 65 10.23 -5.55 5.14
CA PRO A 65 10.45 -6.99 5.36
C PRO A 65 11.47 -7.70 4.45
N ASP A 66 11.93 -7.06 3.38
CA ASP A 66 12.76 -7.65 2.33
C ASP A 66 14.25 -7.19 2.36
N ALA A 67 14.76 -6.61 3.45
CA ALA A 67 16.13 -6.10 3.51
C ALA A 67 16.96 -6.67 4.68
N ASP A 68 18.14 -7.21 4.34
CA ASP A 68 19.12 -7.77 5.29
C ASP A 68 19.97 -6.70 6.00
N ARG A 69 19.75 -5.40 5.75
CA ARG A 69 20.48 -4.31 6.40
C ARG A 69 19.59 -3.30 7.11
N PRO A 70 20.00 -2.79 8.28
CA PRO A 70 19.19 -1.91 9.14
C PRO A 70 18.85 -0.54 8.54
N ASN A 71 19.40 -0.13 7.39
CA ASN A 71 19.12 1.18 6.79
C ASN A 71 18.62 1.11 5.33
N GLU A 72 18.43 -0.08 4.76
CA GLU A 72 18.14 -0.24 3.32
C GLU A 72 16.70 0.14 2.91
N GLY A 73 15.83 0.50 3.86
CA GLY A 73 14.44 0.90 3.59
C GLY A 73 14.11 2.39 3.81
N VAL A 74 14.99 3.13 4.47
CA VAL A 74 14.72 4.50 4.94
C VAL A 74 15.83 5.48 4.52
N PHE A 75 15.51 6.77 4.56
CA PHE A 75 16.50 7.83 4.44
C PHE A 75 16.89 8.27 5.85
N ALA A 76 18.13 8.00 6.24
CA ALA A 76 18.64 8.28 7.57
C ALA A 76 19.88 9.20 7.54
N LEU A 77 20.05 9.99 8.59
CA LEU A 77 21.21 10.84 8.84
C LEU A 77 21.50 10.90 10.34
N GLN A 78 22.74 11.23 10.72
CA GLN A 78 23.10 11.48 12.12
C GLN A 78 22.95 12.96 12.45
N ASP A 79 22.41 13.27 13.62
CA ASP A 79 22.44 14.63 14.18
C ASP A 79 23.79 14.94 14.86
N ASP A 80 23.89 16.16 15.42
CA ASP A 80 25.09 16.65 16.12
C ASP A 80 25.39 15.86 17.40
N ASP A 81 24.40 15.14 17.95
CA ASP A 81 24.51 14.25 19.11
C ASP A 81 24.83 12.79 18.70
N GLU A 82 25.22 12.57 17.45
CA GLU A 82 25.51 11.27 16.83
C GLU A 82 24.30 10.31 16.79
N GLN A 83 23.08 10.80 17.01
CA GLN A 83 21.87 10.01 17.00
C GLN A 83 21.34 9.85 15.58
N TRP A 84 20.96 8.61 15.23
CA TRP A 84 20.37 8.31 13.93
C TRP A 84 18.92 8.78 13.89
N MET A 85 18.64 9.75 13.03
CA MET A 85 17.31 10.18 12.65
C MET A 85 16.98 9.67 11.25
N ALA A 86 15.73 9.33 11.00
CA ALA A 86 15.27 8.90 9.69
C ALA A 86 13.94 9.56 9.31
N LEU A 87 13.79 9.84 8.02
CA LEU A 87 12.50 10.23 7.46
C LEU A 87 11.51 9.07 7.64
N ARG A 88 10.30 9.38 8.12
CA ARG A 88 9.23 8.39 8.29
C ARG A 88 8.91 7.69 6.97
N TYR A 89 8.85 6.36 7.00
CA TYR A 89 8.53 5.54 5.82
C TYR A 89 7.04 5.20 5.68
N ASP A 90 6.30 5.41 6.77
CA ASP A 90 4.84 5.40 6.85
C ASP A 90 4.34 6.31 7.99
N LEU A 91 3.02 6.41 8.17
CA LEU A 91 2.37 7.20 9.23
C LEU A 91 2.01 6.36 10.48
N THR A 92 2.45 5.11 10.49
CA THR A 92 2.08 4.09 11.46
C THR A 92 3.13 3.95 12.54
N ALA A 93 4.42 3.92 12.18
CA ALA A 93 5.50 3.91 13.15
C ALA A 93 5.50 5.19 14.00
N PRO A 94 5.34 6.41 13.43
CA PRO A 94 5.15 7.62 14.21
C PRO A 94 3.94 7.57 15.16
N LEU A 95 2.82 6.98 14.75
CA LEU A 95 1.67 6.77 15.63
C LEU A 95 2.00 5.85 16.80
N ALA A 96 2.68 4.73 16.55
CA ALA A 96 3.05 3.78 17.59
C ALA A 96 3.97 4.44 18.64
N ARG A 97 4.94 5.24 18.17
CA ARG A 97 5.79 6.05 19.05
C ARG A 97 4.99 7.09 19.82
N PHE A 98 4.09 7.83 19.17
CA PHE A 98 3.21 8.81 19.81
C PHE A 98 2.38 8.17 20.93
N ALA A 99 1.71 7.06 20.61
CA ALA A 99 0.90 6.32 21.57
C ALA A 99 1.72 5.75 22.72
N ALA A 100 2.94 5.25 22.45
CA ALA A 100 3.84 4.76 23.49
C ALA A 100 4.32 5.87 24.43
N GLN A 101 4.68 7.04 23.88
CA GLN A 101 5.12 8.20 24.66
C GLN A 101 4.01 8.71 25.60
N GLY A 102 2.76 8.73 25.12
CA GLY A 102 1.60 9.20 25.86
C GLY A 102 0.74 8.11 26.48
N TRP A 103 1.22 6.86 26.58
CA TRP A 103 0.32 5.70 26.78
C TRP A 103 -0.57 5.83 28.01
N GLU A 104 -0.05 6.31 29.14
CA GLU A 104 -0.82 6.42 30.38
C GLU A 104 -1.88 7.52 30.33
N THR A 105 -1.66 8.57 29.55
CA THR A 105 -2.53 9.76 29.49
C THR A 105 -3.43 9.79 28.26
N LEU A 106 -3.15 8.97 27.25
CA LEU A 106 -3.92 8.92 26.01
C LEU A 106 -5.27 8.25 26.26
N PRO A 107 -6.41 8.91 25.98
CA PRO A 107 -7.73 8.30 26.13
C PRO A 107 -7.86 7.12 25.17
N LYS A 108 -8.44 6.01 25.62
CA LYS A 108 -8.61 4.80 24.81
C LYS A 108 -10.10 4.43 24.71
N PRO A 109 -10.62 4.10 23.51
CA PRO A 109 -9.89 4.05 22.24
C PRO A 109 -9.53 5.45 21.72
N PHE A 110 -8.28 5.62 21.26
CA PHE A 110 -7.82 6.84 20.59
C PHE A 110 -8.00 6.68 19.08
N ARG A 111 -8.80 7.53 18.44
CA ARG A 111 -9.17 7.39 17.02
C ARG A 111 -8.65 8.58 16.24
N ARG A 112 -7.69 8.35 15.34
CA ARG A 112 -6.95 9.42 14.66
C ARG A 112 -6.88 9.22 13.15
N TYR A 113 -6.88 10.31 12.39
CA TYR A 113 -6.45 10.29 11.01
C TYR A 113 -5.20 11.15 10.80
N ALA A 114 -4.41 10.81 9.78
CA ALA A 114 -3.20 11.53 9.41
C ALA A 114 -3.03 11.48 7.90
N PHE A 115 -2.56 12.57 7.31
CA PHE A 115 -2.09 12.57 5.93
C PHE A 115 -0.78 13.34 5.81
N GLY A 116 0.02 12.99 4.82
CA GLY A 116 1.26 13.71 4.58
C GLY A 116 2.27 12.89 3.78
N PRO A 117 3.41 13.52 3.41
CA PRO A 117 4.48 12.83 2.70
C PRO A 117 5.13 11.79 3.60
N VAL A 118 5.54 10.69 2.97
CA VAL A 118 6.39 9.64 3.52
C VAL A 118 7.49 9.29 2.53
N TRP A 119 8.59 8.74 3.03
CA TRP A 119 9.78 8.49 2.24
C TRP A 119 10.26 7.06 2.34
N ARG A 120 10.43 6.40 1.18
CA ARG A 120 10.91 5.01 1.12
C ARG A 120 12.15 4.92 0.26
N ASN A 121 13.21 4.37 0.83
CA ASN A 121 14.47 4.15 0.10
C ASN A 121 14.38 2.87 -0.75
N GLU A 122 13.39 2.81 -1.61
CA GLU A 122 13.11 1.68 -2.48
C GLU A 122 13.72 1.91 -3.88
N LYS A 123 13.94 0.85 -4.67
CA LYS A 123 14.36 0.99 -6.08
C LYS A 123 13.28 1.75 -6.88
N PRO A 124 13.55 2.96 -7.42
CA PRO A 124 12.53 3.73 -8.10
C PRO A 124 12.13 3.05 -9.42
N GLY A 125 10.89 3.26 -9.85
CA GLY A 125 10.33 2.72 -11.09
C GLY A 125 9.04 3.44 -11.49
N PRO A 126 8.42 3.08 -12.61
CA PRO A 126 7.13 3.67 -13.02
C PRO A 126 6.09 3.53 -11.90
N GLY A 127 5.50 4.66 -11.47
CA GLY A 127 4.54 4.69 -10.35
C GLY A 127 5.12 4.40 -8.95
N ARG A 128 6.42 4.09 -8.85
CA ARG A 128 7.14 3.81 -7.60
C ARG A 128 8.08 4.96 -7.27
N PHE A 129 7.52 5.98 -6.63
CA PHE A 129 8.23 7.13 -6.11
C PHE A 129 8.89 6.82 -4.76
N ARG A 130 9.95 7.58 -4.44
CA ARG A 130 10.60 7.54 -3.13
C ARG A 130 9.98 8.52 -2.13
N GLU A 131 9.17 9.45 -2.61
CA GLU A 131 8.33 10.37 -1.85
C GLU A 131 6.90 10.33 -2.40
N PHE A 132 5.91 10.16 -1.52
CA PHE A 132 4.49 10.19 -1.89
C PHE A 132 3.62 10.47 -0.66
N VAL A 133 2.39 10.93 -0.89
CA VAL A 133 1.42 11.19 0.19
C VAL A 133 0.71 9.91 0.61
N GLN A 134 0.61 9.70 1.92
CA GLN A 134 -0.28 8.72 2.54
C GLN A 134 -1.44 9.42 3.25
N CYS A 135 -2.52 8.68 3.44
CA CYS A 135 -3.69 9.08 4.19
C CYS A 135 -4.13 7.86 5.02
N ASP A 136 -3.88 7.91 6.32
CA ASP A 136 -4.08 6.82 7.28
C ASP A 136 -5.20 7.22 8.27
N ALA A 137 -6.02 6.26 8.69
CA ALA A 137 -6.96 6.37 9.79
C ALA A 137 -6.78 5.15 10.70
N ASP A 138 -6.65 5.37 12.01
CA ASP A 138 -6.23 4.37 12.97
C ASP A 138 -6.99 4.51 14.29
N THR A 139 -7.38 3.39 14.87
CA THR A 139 -7.90 3.29 16.24
C THR A 139 -6.83 2.64 17.11
N VAL A 140 -6.59 3.18 18.30
CA VAL A 140 -5.58 2.69 19.26
C VAL A 140 -6.22 2.28 20.57
N GLY A 141 -5.93 1.07 21.03
CA GLY A 141 -6.38 0.58 22.34
C GLY A 141 -7.72 -0.15 22.31
N SER A 142 -8.08 -0.76 21.17
CA SER A 142 -9.25 -1.64 21.03
C SER A 142 -8.83 -2.94 20.34
N ASP A 143 -9.14 -4.08 20.96
CA ASP A 143 -8.96 -5.44 20.45
C ASP A 143 -10.26 -6.07 19.93
N ARG A 144 -11.30 -5.25 19.83
CA ARG A 144 -12.64 -5.65 19.44
C ARG A 144 -12.81 -5.72 17.91
N PRO A 145 -13.39 -6.81 17.35
CA PRO A 145 -13.65 -6.93 15.92
C PRO A 145 -14.56 -5.81 15.36
N GLU A 146 -15.41 -5.20 16.19
CA GLU A 146 -16.24 -4.07 15.76
C GLU A 146 -15.42 -2.84 15.38
N ALA A 147 -14.24 -2.66 15.98
CA ALA A 147 -13.34 -1.56 15.61
C ALA A 147 -12.65 -1.83 14.26
N ASP A 148 -12.38 -3.09 13.90
CA ASP A 148 -11.97 -3.47 12.54
C ASP A 148 -13.10 -3.19 11.52
N ALA A 149 -14.33 -3.54 11.87
CA ALA A 149 -15.49 -3.28 11.02
C ALA A 149 -15.73 -1.77 10.80
N GLU A 150 -15.61 -0.92 11.84
CA GLU A 150 -15.70 0.55 11.74
C GLU A 150 -14.75 1.08 10.66
N ILE A 151 -13.49 0.67 10.74
CA ILE A 151 -12.46 1.06 9.81
C ILE A 151 -12.74 0.53 8.38
N ILE A 152 -13.20 -0.71 8.22
CA ILE A 152 -13.54 -1.29 6.91
C ILE A 152 -14.70 -0.52 6.27
N ALA A 153 -15.75 -0.21 7.04
CA ALA A 153 -16.88 0.58 6.58
C ALA A 153 -16.46 1.99 6.16
N MET A 154 -15.63 2.64 6.99
CA MET A 154 -15.06 3.95 6.70
C MET A 154 -14.15 3.92 5.45
N ALA A 155 -13.44 2.82 5.20
CA ALA A 155 -12.66 2.62 3.98
C ALA A 155 -13.56 2.62 2.73
N CYS A 156 -14.72 1.96 2.79
CA CYS A 156 -15.70 1.98 1.70
C CYS A 156 -16.23 3.38 1.42
N GLU A 157 -16.51 4.18 2.46
CA GLU A 157 -16.92 5.58 2.29
C GLU A 157 -15.78 6.45 1.75
N GLY A 158 -14.55 6.25 2.24
CA GLY A 158 -13.36 6.93 1.75
C GLY A 158 -13.09 6.67 0.27
N LEU A 159 -13.29 5.44 -0.20
CA LEU A 159 -13.21 5.08 -1.63
C LEU A 159 -14.23 5.84 -2.48
N ARG A 160 -15.48 5.94 -2.00
CA ARG A 160 -16.52 6.73 -2.70
C ARG A 160 -16.19 8.21 -2.72
N ALA A 161 -15.73 8.76 -1.60
CA ALA A 161 -15.30 10.16 -1.50
C ALA A 161 -14.09 10.46 -2.42
N ALA A 162 -13.22 9.48 -2.61
CA ALA A 162 -12.11 9.52 -3.57
C ALA A 162 -12.56 9.47 -5.04
N GLY A 163 -13.85 9.23 -5.31
CA GLY A 163 -14.45 9.25 -6.65
C GLY A 163 -14.63 7.87 -7.29
N LEU A 164 -14.63 6.80 -6.49
CA LEU A 164 -14.95 5.46 -6.97
C LEU A 164 -16.41 5.10 -6.65
N ASP A 165 -17.21 5.00 -7.69
CA ASP A 165 -18.63 4.65 -7.59
C ASP A 165 -18.82 3.21 -7.09
N ALA A 166 -20.07 2.89 -6.73
CA ALA A 166 -20.44 1.54 -6.34
C ALA A 166 -20.07 0.54 -7.46
N GLY A 167 -19.41 -0.55 -7.08
CA GLY A 167 -18.94 -1.57 -8.03
C GLY A 167 -17.66 -1.22 -8.78
N GLN A 168 -17.02 -0.08 -8.52
CA GLN A 168 -15.69 0.25 -9.08
C GLN A 168 -14.54 -0.15 -8.14
N ALA A 169 -14.83 -0.45 -6.88
CA ALA A 169 -13.87 -1.01 -5.95
C ALA A 169 -14.54 -1.95 -4.95
N VAL A 170 -13.77 -2.93 -4.50
CA VAL A 170 -14.16 -3.90 -3.47
C VAL A 170 -13.07 -3.95 -2.41
N VAL A 171 -13.47 -3.95 -1.14
CA VAL A 171 -12.57 -4.20 0.00
C VAL A 171 -12.56 -5.70 0.29
N ARG A 172 -11.41 -6.32 0.14
CA ARG A 172 -11.17 -7.74 0.41
C ARG A 172 -10.56 -7.89 1.79
N VAL A 173 -11.16 -8.70 2.65
CA VAL A 173 -10.81 -8.85 4.07
C VAL A 173 -10.42 -10.30 4.36
N SER A 174 -9.41 -10.48 5.18
CA SER A 174 -8.95 -11.77 5.71
C SER A 174 -8.49 -11.60 7.15
N ASN A 175 -8.03 -12.66 7.79
CA ASN A 175 -7.42 -12.63 9.11
C ASN A 175 -6.15 -13.48 9.11
N ARG A 176 -5.02 -12.89 9.50
CA ARG A 176 -3.72 -13.57 9.52
C ARG A 176 -3.70 -14.80 10.45
N LYS A 177 -4.53 -14.77 11.49
CA LYS A 177 -4.69 -15.88 12.43
C LYS A 177 -5.19 -17.17 11.77
N LEU A 178 -5.87 -17.10 10.61
CA LEU A 178 -6.25 -18.29 9.84
C LEU A 178 -5.01 -19.13 9.47
N PHE A 179 -3.98 -18.48 8.94
CA PHE A 179 -2.74 -19.15 8.57
C PHE A 179 -1.85 -19.44 9.76
N ASP A 180 -1.80 -18.56 10.77
CA ASP A 180 -1.04 -18.84 12.00
C ASP A 180 -1.57 -20.10 12.70
N GLY A 181 -2.89 -20.25 12.80
CA GLY A 181 -3.55 -21.43 13.33
C GLY A 181 -3.32 -22.68 12.48
N LEU A 182 -3.47 -22.57 11.16
CA LEU A 182 -3.17 -23.67 10.22
C LEU A 182 -1.72 -24.16 10.36
N PHE A 183 -0.76 -23.24 10.42
CA PHE A 183 0.65 -23.60 10.58
C PHE A 183 0.93 -24.25 11.93
N GLN A 184 0.33 -23.75 13.01
CA GLN A 184 0.48 -24.35 14.32
C GLN A 184 -0.13 -25.76 14.36
N ALA A 185 -1.35 -25.94 13.86
CA ALA A 185 -2.01 -27.24 13.79
C ALA A 185 -1.25 -28.24 12.90
N GLY A 186 -0.61 -27.74 11.83
CA GLY A 186 0.27 -28.50 10.95
C GLY A 186 1.69 -28.75 11.48
N GLY A 187 2.00 -28.36 12.71
CA GLY A 187 3.32 -28.58 13.32
C GLY A 187 4.46 -27.72 12.76
N ILE A 188 4.14 -26.59 12.12
CA ILE A 188 5.11 -25.65 11.57
C ILE A 188 5.45 -24.62 12.65
N GLU A 189 6.66 -24.66 13.17
CA GLU A 189 7.12 -23.74 14.22
C GLU A 189 8.06 -22.65 13.70
N ASP A 190 8.87 -22.95 12.68
CA ASP A 190 9.90 -22.03 12.18
C ASP A 190 9.29 -20.76 11.57
N ALA A 191 9.68 -19.61 12.11
CA ALA A 191 9.15 -18.31 11.69
C ALA A 191 9.54 -17.96 10.24
N GLY A 192 10.75 -18.37 9.81
CA GLY A 192 11.21 -18.16 8.43
C GLY A 192 10.40 -18.97 7.42
N GLN A 193 10.06 -20.21 7.78
CA GLN A 193 9.22 -21.10 7.00
C GLN A 193 7.80 -20.54 6.85
N LYS A 194 7.19 -20.09 7.95
CA LYS A 194 5.87 -19.42 7.93
C LYS A 194 5.88 -18.18 7.04
N LEU A 195 6.89 -17.32 7.18
CA LEU A 195 7.01 -16.11 6.38
C LEU A 195 7.18 -16.43 4.90
N THR A 196 7.96 -17.46 4.57
CA THR A 196 8.14 -17.93 3.19
C THR A 196 6.82 -18.42 2.60
N ALA A 197 6.03 -19.17 3.38
CA ALA A 197 4.71 -19.64 2.98
C ALA A 197 3.72 -18.48 2.75
N LEU A 198 3.64 -17.51 3.67
CA LEU A 198 2.80 -16.32 3.52
C LEU A 198 3.21 -15.49 2.28
N ARG A 199 4.51 -15.34 2.02
CA ARG A 199 5.02 -14.70 0.80
C ARG A 199 4.70 -15.48 -0.47
N ALA A 200 4.57 -16.80 -0.40
CA ALA A 200 4.11 -17.61 -1.53
C ALA A 200 2.62 -17.34 -1.79
N ILE A 201 1.79 -17.37 -0.75
CA ILE A 201 0.34 -17.13 -0.84
C ILE A 201 0.03 -15.71 -1.35
N ASP A 202 0.78 -14.68 -0.93
CA ASP A 202 0.63 -13.29 -1.41
C ASP A 202 0.81 -13.16 -2.93
N LYS A 203 1.48 -14.14 -3.56
CA LYS A 203 1.70 -14.19 -5.01
C LYS A 203 0.60 -14.94 -5.77
N PHE A 204 -0.46 -15.40 -5.10
CA PHE A 204 -1.54 -16.19 -5.70
C PHE A 204 -2.17 -15.50 -6.92
N ASP A 205 -2.54 -14.21 -6.78
CA ASP A 205 -3.06 -13.37 -7.88
C ASP A 205 -2.18 -13.39 -9.14
N ARG A 206 -0.87 -13.54 -8.98
CA ARG A 206 0.12 -13.44 -10.08
C ARG A 206 0.56 -14.81 -10.62
N LEU A 207 0.73 -15.79 -9.73
CA LEU A 207 1.34 -17.08 -10.04
C LEU A 207 0.31 -18.20 -10.22
N GLY A 208 -0.93 -18.00 -9.79
CA GLY A 208 -1.95 -19.05 -9.72
C GLY A 208 -1.57 -20.15 -8.72
N TRP A 209 -2.45 -21.16 -8.62
CA TRP A 209 -2.26 -22.26 -7.67
C TRP A 209 -0.96 -23.04 -7.92
N GLU A 210 -0.68 -23.47 -9.15
CA GLU A 210 0.51 -24.28 -9.46
C GLU A 210 1.80 -23.59 -9.02
N GLY A 211 1.89 -22.27 -9.28
CA GLY A 211 3.05 -21.48 -8.90
C GLY A 211 3.18 -21.27 -7.39
N VAL A 212 2.06 -21.19 -6.67
CA VAL A 212 2.04 -21.11 -5.20
C VAL A 212 2.36 -22.47 -4.59
N ALA A 213 1.75 -23.56 -5.05
CA ALA A 213 1.99 -24.91 -4.59
C ALA A 213 3.47 -25.30 -4.70
N ALA A 214 4.13 -24.96 -5.81
CA ALA A 214 5.57 -25.16 -5.96
C ALA A 214 6.40 -24.38 -4.91
N LEU A 215 6.03 -23.13 -4.61
CA LEU A 215 6.68 -22.32 -3.57
C LEU A 215 6.33 -22.75 -2.13
N LEU A 216 5.19 -23.40 -1.92
CA LEU A 216 4.85 -24.01 -0.62
C LEU A 216 5.61 -25.33 -0.42
N GLY A 217 5.87 -26.08 -1.49
CA GLY A 217 6.73 -27.25 -1.52
C GLY A 217 8.22 -26.91 -1.64
N GLU A 218 8.92 -27.55 -2.59
CA GLU A 218 10.39 -27.45 -2.72
C GLU A 218 10.89 -26.10 -3.25
N GLY A 219 10.10 -25.42 -4.09
CA GLY A 219 10.50 -24.22 -4.80
C GLY A 219 10.21 -24.31 -6.30
N ARG A 220 10.54 -23.24 -7.03
CA ARG A 220 10.35 -23.18 -8.49
C ARG A 220 11.46 -22.39 -9.19
N LEU A 221 11.70 -22.74 -10.44
CA LEU A 221 12.42 -21.88 -11.39
C LEU A 221 11.42 -20.89 -12.01
N ASP A 222 11.80 -19.63 -12.15
CA ASP A 222 11.03 -18.68 -12.94
C ASP A 222 11.47 -18.64 -14.42
N GLU A 223 10.76 -17.86 -15.23
CA GLU A 223 11.03 -17.72 -16.67
C GLU A 223 12.40 -17.10 -16.98
N SER A 224 12.99 -16.37 -16.02
CA SER A 224 14.35 -15.82 -16.12
C SER A 224 15.44 -16.83 -15.75
N GLY A 225 15.07 -18.02 -15.26
CA GLY A 225 16.00 -19.03 -14.80
C GLY A 225 16.44 -18.86 -13.34
N ASP A 226 15.84 -17.92 -12.60
CA ASP A 226 16.13 -17.72 -11.18
C ASP A 226 15.35 -18.74 -10.34
N TYR A 227 16.09 -19.50 -9.53
CA TYR A 227 15.48 -20.49 -8.64
C TYR A 227 15.08 -19.84 -7.32
N THR A 228 13.79 -19.93 -6.98
CA THR A 228 13.28 -19.53 -5.67
C THR A 228 13.00 -20.77 -4.83
N LYS A 229 13.71 -20.87 -3.69
CA LYS A 229 13.48 -21.93 -2.71
C LYS A 229 12.09 -21.82 -2.08
N GLY A 230 11.40 -22.96 -1.93
CA GLY A 230 10.08 -23.02 -1.31
C GLY A 230 10.11 -23.17 0.21
N ALA A 231 8.93 -23.13 0.82
CA ALA A 231 8.72 -23.25 2.26
C ALA A 231 8.81 -24.71 2.76
N ARG A 232 8.75 -25.71 1.89
CA ARG A 232 8.81 -27.15 2.25
C ARG A 232 7.78 -27.54 3.31
N LEU A 233 6.54 -27.13 3.11
CA LEU A 233 5.44 -27.47 4.01
C LEU A 233 5.04 -28.95 3.86
N PRO A 234 4.49 -29.57 4.92
CA PRO A 234 3.87 -30.89 4.81
C PRO A 234 2.73 -30.91 3.80
N SER A 235 2.56 -32.01 3.06
CA SER A 235 1.54 -32.14 2.00
C SER A 235 0.14 -31.86 2.50
N GLY A 236 -0.23 -32.34 3.70
CA GLY A 236 -1.55 -32.07 4.29
C GLY A 236 -1.82 -30.59 4.56
N VAL A 237 -0.79 -29.82 4.92
CA VAL A 237 -0.90 -28.36 5.08
C VAL A 237 -1.11 -27.70 3.71
N ILE A 238 -0.37 -28.12 2.69
CA ILE A 238 -0.53 -27.61 1.32
C ILE A 238 -1.95 -27.87 0.81
N THR A 239 -2.49 -29.07 0.99
CA THR A 239 -3.87 -29.41 0.61
C THR A 239 -4.91 -28.57 1.36
N THR A 240 -4.65 -28.25 2.64
CA THR A 240 -5.55 -27.37 3.40
C THR A 240 -5.51 -25.93 2.88
N ILE A 241 -4.32 -25.42 2.55
CA ILE A 241 -4.16 -24.11 1.90
C ILE A 241 -4.89 -24.07 0.56
N GLU A 242 -4.79 -25.13 -0.26
CA GLU A 242 -5.53 -25.25 -1.52
C GLU A 242 -7.03 -25.09 -1.32
N GLY A 243 -7.60 -25.78 -0.33
CA GLY A 243 -9.00 -25.69 0.03
C GLY A 243 -9.42 -24.27 0.43
N PHE A 244 -8.62 -23.58 1.23
CA PHE A 244 -8.89 -22.19 1.62
C PHE A 244 -8.86 -21.25 0.42
N LEU A 245 -7.81 -21.32 -0.41
CA LEU A 245 -7.68 -20.40 -1.55
C LEU A 245 -8.76 -20.68 -2.61
N SER A 246 -9.19 -21.93 -2.75
CA SER A 246 -10.29 -22.30 -3.66
C SER A 246 -11.65 -21.79 -3.20
N SER A 247 -11.84 -21.49 -1.91
CA SER A 247 -13.10 -20.91 -1.40
C SER A 247 -13.43 -19.53 -1.99
N VAL A 248 -12.42 -18.85 -2.58
CA VAL A 248 -12.55 -17.55 -3.24
C VAL A 248 -13.09 -17.66 -4.67
N ALA A 249 -13.03 -18.85 -5.28
CA ALA A 249 -13.41 -19.05 -6.68
C ALA A 249 -14.92 -18.89 -6.92
N ASP A 250 -15.74 -18.97 -5.89
CA ASP A 250 -17.18 -18.74 -5.98
C ASP A 250 -17.53 -17.27 -5.70
N GLU A 251 -17.56 -16.47 -6.77
CA GLU A 251 -17.94 -15.05 -6.73
C GLU A 251 -19.37 -14.81 -6.19
N GLY A 252 -20.21 -15.86 -6.15
CA GLY A 252 -21.57 -15.83 -5.64
C GLY A 252 -21.69 -15.90 -4.12
N LEU A 253 -20.62 -16.26 -3.39
CA LEU A 253 -20.67 -16.40 -1.94
C LEU A 253 -20.84 -15.06 -1.23
N THR A 254 -21.75 -15.05 -0.24
CA THR A 254 -21.82 -13.98 0.76
C THR A 254 -20.61 -14.05 1.68
N ARG A 255 -20.34 -12.97 2.43
CA ARG A 255 -19.28 -12.97 3.46
C ARG A 255 -19.39 -14.18 4.41
N ALA A 256 -20.59 -14.46 4.93
CA ALA A 256 -20.85 -15.63 5.76
C ALA A 256 -20.64 -16.96 5.01
N GLY A 257 -21.09 -17.06 3.75
CA GLY A 257 -20.88 -18.26 2.93
C GLY A 257 -19.40 -18.56 2.68
N THR A 258 -18.55 -17.53 2.52
CA THR A 258 -17.10 -17.71 2.46
C THR A 258 -16.53 -18.21 3.78
N LEU A 259 -17.00 -17.71 4.93
CA LEU A 259 -16.57 -18.24 6.24
C LEU A 259 -16.93 -19.71 6.40
N ASP A 260 -18.15 -20.09 6.03
CA ASP A 260 -18.61 -21.49 6.08
C ASP A 260 -17.80 -22.38 5.15
N ALA A 261 -17.38 -21.88 3.99
CA ALA A 261 -16.50 -22.60 3.08
C ALA A 261 -15.11 -22.82 3.69
N VAL A 262 -14.50 -21.80 4.29
CA VAL A 262 -13.20 -21.91 4.97
C VAL A 262 -13.29 -22.85 6.19
N ALA A 263 -14.34 -22.72 7.00
CA ALA A 263 -14.56 -23.57 8.17
C ALA A 263 -14.71 -25.06 7.80
N ARG A 264 -15.40 -25.37 6.70
CA ARG A 264 -15.59 -26.76 6.23
C ARG A 264 -14.29 -27.45 5.82
N VAL A 265 -13.29 -26.71 5.37
CA VAL A 265 -11.98 -27.27 5.02
C VAL A 265 -11.25 -27.76 6.29
N GLY A 266 -11.46 -27.10 7.43
CA GLY A 266 -10.92 -27.49 8.72
C GLY A 266 -9.40 -27.32 8.85
N GLY A 267 -8.81 -27.93 9.88
CA GLY A 267 -7.35 -27.90 10.11
C GLY A 267 -6.81 -26.56 10.65
N LEU A 268 -7.69 -25.67 11.12
CA LEU A 268 -7.36 -24.31 11.55
C LEU A 268 -6.76 -24.23 12.97
N GLY A 269 -7.02 -25.22 13.81
CA GLY A 269 -6.67 -25.17 15.24
C GLY A 269 -7.36 -24.02 16.00
N GLU A 270 -7.11 -23.91 17.30
CA GLU A 270 -7.79 -22.92 18.16
C GLU A 270 -7.61 -21.47 17.69
N ILE A 271 -6.41 -21.11 17.20
CA ILE A 271 -6.11 -19.76 16.71
C ILE A 271 -6.90 -19.44 15.42
N GLY A 272 -6.99 -20.39 14.50
CA GLY A 272 -7.72 -20.18 13.25
C GLY A 272 -9.24 -20.18 13.46
N GLU A 273 -9.76 -21.00 14.38
CA GLU A 273 -11.17 -20.95 14.78
C GLU A 273 -11.52 -19.60 15.44
N ALA A 274 -10.63 -19.06 16.29
CA ALA A 274 -10.80 -17.71 16.83
C ALA A 274 -10.81 -16.65 15.72
N ALA A 275 -10.01 -16.83 14.66
CA ALA A 275 -10.00 -15.94 13.49
C ALA A 275 -11.33 -15.94 12.74
N LEU A 276 -11.96 -17.11 12.57
CA LEU A 276 -13.29 -17.24 11.96
C LEU A 276 -14.35 -16.54 12.82
N ALA A 277 -14.29 -16.69 14.15
CA ALA A 277 -15.20 -15.99 15.06
C ALA A 277 -15.02 -14.46 14.98
N GLU A 278 -13.79 -13.97 14.89
CA GLU A 278 -13.50 -12.54 14.69
C GLU A 278 -14.06 -12.02 13.37
N LEU A 279 -13.89 -12.76 12.27
CA LEU A 279 -14.45 -12.40 10.97
C LEU A 279 -15.98 -12.43 10.96
N ALA A 280 -16.60 -13.38 11.66
CA ALA A 280 -18.05 -13.44 11.82
C ALA A 280 -18.58 -12.22 12.60
N ALA A 281 -17.87 -11.80 13.65
CA ALA A 281 -18.20 -10.57 14.39
C ALA A 281 -18.04 -9.32 13.52
N ILE A 282 -17.01 -9.27 12.67
CA ILE A 282 -16.85 -8.20 11.66
C ILE A 282 -18.03 -8.20 10.68
N ASP A 283 -18.44 -9.36 10.14
CA ASP A 283 -19.60 -9.44 9.23
C ASP A 283 -20.88 -8.95 9.90
N ALA A 284 -21.15 -9.35 11.14
CA ALA A 284 -22.30 -8.89 11.90
C ALA A 284 -22.31 -7.35 12.08
N ALA A 285 -21.16 -6.76 12.42
CA ALA A 285 -21.04 -5.31 12.55
C ALA A 285 -21.20 -4.57 11.20
N LEU A 286 -20.62 -5.10 10.12
CA LEU A 286 -20.79 -4.56 8.77
C LEU A 286 -22.25 -4.61 8.31
N ASN A 287 -22.96 -5.70 8.62
CA ASN A 287 -24.39 -5.84 8.32
C ASN A 287 -25.22 -4.83 9.14
N ALA A 288 -24.90 -4.62 10.42
CA ALA A 288 -25.55 -3.60 11.25
C ALA A 288 -25.34 -2.17 10.73
N MET A 289 -24.15 -1.88 10.18
CA MET A 289 -23.84 -0.62 9.49
C MET A 289 -24.38 -0.55 8.05
N LYS A 290 -25.09 -1.58 7.58
CA LYS A 290 -25.67 -1.69 6.23
C LYS A 290 -24.62 -1.61 5.11
N VAL A 291 -23.42 -2.13 5.36
CA VAL A 291 -22.37 -2.24 4.34
C VAL A 291 -22.70 -3.37 3.37
N SER A 292 -22.87 -3.01 2.08
CA SER A 292 -23.21 -3.95 1.01
C SER A 292 -22.25 -5.14 0.94
N GLN A 293 -22.79 -6.32 0.59
CA GLN A 293 -22.00 -7.51 0.27
C GLN A 293 -21.07 -7.30 -0.94
N ASP A 294 -21.41 -6.37 -1.84
CA ASP A 294 -20.57 -6.05 -3.01
C ASP A 294 -19.43 -5.09 -2.68
N ALA A 295 -19.55 -4.32 -1.60
CA ALA A 295 -18.52 -3.38 -1.19
C ALA A 295 -17.38 -4.06 -0.40
N VAL A 296 -17.69 -5.14 0.31
CA VAL A 296 -16.74 -5.88 1.15
C VAL A 296 -16.91 -7.39 0.95
N ARG A 297 -15.82 -8.07 0.61
CA ARG A 297 -15.75 -9.53 0.43
C ARG A 297 -14.72 -10.12 1.38
N PHE A 298 -14.97 -11.33 1.87
CA PHE A 298 -13.96 -12.10 2.60
C PHE A 298 -13.15 -12.91 1.59
N ASP A 299 -11.84 -12.89 1.74
CA ASP A 299 -10.89 -13.44 0.76
C ASP A 299 -9.63 -13.95 1.49
N PRO A 300 -9.53 -15.25 1.81
CA PRO A 300 -8.35 -15.83 2.46
C PRO A 300 -7.06 -15.71 1.65
N THR A 301 -7.08 -15.31 0.37
CA THR A 301 -5.84 -15.07 -0.39
C THR A 301 -5.10 -13.82 0.10
N ILE A 302 -5.78 -12.95 0.85
CA ILE A 302 -5.19 -11.75 1.44
C ILE A 302 -4.38 -12.11 2.69
N VAL A 303 -3.05 -12.21 2.54
CA VAL A 303 -2.11 -12.54 3.62
C VAL A 303 -1.14 -11.42 3.98
N ARG A 304 -0.85 -10.53 3.02
CA ARG A 304 -0.09 -9.27 3.14
C ARG A 304 1.33 -9.41 3.74
N GLY A 305 2.34 -9.06 2.96
CA GLY A 305 3.76 -9.27 3.31
C GLY A 305 4.42 -8.38 4.38
N LEU A 306 3.72 -7.59 5.21
CA LEU A 306 4.38 -6.84 6.30
C LEU A 306 4.38 -7.65 7.60
N GLU A 307 5.49 -7.64 8.34
CA GLU A 307 5.68 -8.49 9.52
C GLU A 307 4.77 -8.15 10.71
N TYR A 308 4.21 -6.94 10.77
CA TYR A 308 3.47 -6.44 11.94
C TYR A 308 1.97 -6.77 11.98
N TYR A 309 1.46 -7.56 11.04
CA TYR A 309 0.05 -7.97 11.04
C TYR A 309 -0.21 -9.10 12.04
N THR A 310 -1.27 -9.01 12.82
CA THR A 310 -1.59 -9.99 13.88
C THR A 310 -3.07 -10.41 13.93
N GLY A 311 -3.94 -9.84 13.09
CA GLY A 311 -5.38 -10.07 13.11
C GLY A 311 -6.00 -9.82 11.73
N ALA A 312 -7.16 -9.14 11.70
CA ALA A 312 -7.80 -8.75 10.46
C ALA A 312 -6.86 -7.94 9.56
N VAL A 313 -6.86 -8.28 8.27
CA VAL A 313 -6.12 -7.61 7.21
C VAL A 313 -7.06 -7.35 6.06
N PHE A 314 -6.93 -6.21 5.39
CA PHE A 314 -7.76 -5.94 4.23
C PHE A 314 -7.09 -5.04 3.20
N GLU A 315 -7.60 -5.14 1.98
CA GLU A 315 -7.19 -4.33 0.86
C GLU A 315 -8.33 -4.00 -0.08
N ALA A 316 -8.33 -2.78 -0.63
CA ALA A 316 -9.19 -2.48 -1.76
C ALA A 316 -8.47 -2.74 -3.08
N GLY A 317 -9.21 -3.30 -4.03
CA GLY A 317 -8.84 -3.38 -5.43
C GLY A 317 -9.91 -2.72 -6.29
N ALA A 318 -9.48 -2.10 -7.40
CA ALA A 318 -10.42 -1.60 -8.40
C ALA A 318 -11.05 -2.77 -9.16
N VAL A 319 -12.38 -2.74 -9.30
CA VAL A 319 -13.14 -3.70 -10.09
C VAL A 319 -13.25 -3.13 -11.49
N HIS A 320 -12.20 -3.29 -12.30
CA HIS A 320 -12.27 -2.89 -13.70
C HIS A 320 -12.96 -3.98 -14.52
N ARG A 321 -14.08 -3.63 -15.19
CA ARG A 321 -14.41 -4.28 -16.47
C ARG A 321 -13.31 -3.89 -17.48
N ARG A 322 -12.20 -4.63 -17.48
CA ARG A 322 -11.00 -4.47 -18.34
C ARG A 322 -10.31 -3.10 -18.25
N ALA A 323 -9.28 -3.00 -17.42
CA ALA A 323 -8.09 -2.20 -17.72
C ALA A 323 -6.85 -3.10 -17.73
N PRO A 324 -5.79 -2.73 -18.46
CA PRO A 324 -4.54 -3.50 -18.49
C PRO A 324 -3.95 -3.59 -17.08
N ALA A 325 -3.26 -4.70 -16.79
CA ALA A 325 -2.55 -4.90 -15.53
C ALA A 325 -1.63 -3.71 -15.22
N GLY A 326 -1.97 -2.91 -14.20
CA GLY A 326 -1.20 -1.73 -13.81
C GLY A 326 -1.90 -0.80 -12.81
N ASP A 327 -3.23 -0.66 -12.90
CA ASP A 327 -3.99 0.31 -12.09
C ASP A 327 -4.72 -0.35 -10.92
N ARG A 328 -3.99 -0.58 -9.81
CA ARG A 328 -4.60 -0.93 -8.52
C ARG A 328 -4.63 0.32 -7.63
N LEU A 329 -5.81 0.89 -7.38
CA LEU A 329 -5.98 1.75 -6.22
C LEU A 329 -5.88 0.87 -4.98
N LEU A 330 -4.91 1.17 -4.13
CA LEU A 330 -4.64 0.37 -2.96
C LEU A 330 -5.10 1.10 -1.71
N VAL A 331 -6.26 0.72 -1.20
CA VAL A 331 -6.66 1.03 0.17
C VAL A 331 -6.19 -0.13 1.04
N ARG A 332 -5.51 0.11 2.17
CA ARG A 332 -4.92 -0.95 3.01
C ARG A 332 -5.43 -0.79 4.43
N GLY A 333 -5.68 -1.86 5.14
CA GLY A 333 -5.95 -1.68 6.56
C GLY A 333 -5.83 -2.92 7.43
N VAL A 334 -5.76 -2.70 8.74
CA VAL A 334 -5.03 -3.58 9.68
C VAL A 334 -5.41 -3.35 11.14
N ALA A 335 -5.48 -4.37 12.00
CA ALA A 335 -5.23 -4.23 13.45
C ALA A 335 -3.80 -4.67 13.87
N PRO A 336 -2.82 -3.77 14.16
CA PRO A 336 -1.58 -4.20 14.80
C PRO A 336 -1.68 -4.43 16.29
N GLY A 337 -1.10 -5.53 16.76
CA GLY A 337 -0.56 -5.67 18.10
C GLY A 337 0.84 -5.06 18.21
N LEU A 338 0.99 -3.74 18.36
CA LEU A 338 2.30 -3.14 18.68
C LEU A 338 2.40 -2.92 20.20
N GLY A 339 3.16 -3.79 20.86
CA GLY A 339 3.53 -3.61 22.28
C GLY A 339 4.52 -2.45 22.46
N PRO A 340 4.60 -1.85 23.66
CA PRO A 340 5.52 -0.73 23.90
C PRO A 340 6.98 -1.15 23.67
N ALA A 341 7.69 -0.31 22.90
CA ALA A 341 9.14 -0.41 22.77
C ALA A 341 9.77 -0.30 24.17
N ARG A 342 10.63 -1.25 24.53
CA ARG A 342 11.33 -1.26 25.83
C ARG A 342 12.33 -0.10 25.88
N GLY A 343 11.87 1.06 26.34
CA GLY A 343 12.76 2.15 26.75
C GLY A 343 13.50 1.74 28.02
N ARG A 344 14.83 1.56 27.92
CA ARG A 344 15.70 1.45 29.10
C ARG A 344 15.74 2.81 29.79
N THR A 345 14.92 3.02 30.82
CA THR A 345 15.13 4.11 31.78
C THR A 345 16.42 3.83 32.57
N ARG A 346 17.54 4.46 32.16
CA ARG A 346 18.74 4.57 33.00
C ARG A 346 18.49 5.64 34.07
N GLY A 347 17.87 5.24 35.18
CA GLY A 347 17.88 6.01 36.42
C GLY A 347 19.13 5.69 37.25
N ARG A 348 19.99 6.68 37.46
CA ARG A 348 21.01 6.65 38.52
C ARG A 348 20.31 6.83 39.88
N GLY A 349 20.65 6.00 40.88
CA GLY A 349 20.51 6.38 42.29
C GLY A 349 19.81 5.41 43.25
N ARG A 350 20.62 4.50 43.84
CA ARG A 350 20.61 3.96 45.22
C ARG A 350 19.26 3.58 45.91
N GLY A 351 19.14 2.29 46.26
CA GLY A 351 18.26 1.80 47.32
C GLY A 351 18.16 0.27 47.34
N ALA A 352 18.33 -0.35 48.51
CA ALA A 352 18.65 -1.77 48.70
C ALA A 352 17.45 -2.75 48.72
N ARG A 353 17.80 -4.04 48.57
CA ARG A 353 17.04 -5.30 48.60
C ARG A 353 15.83 -5.36 49.57
N THR A 354 14.78 -6.10 49.22
CA THR A 354 14.52 -7.51 49.66
C THR A 354 13.13 -8.02 49.22
N GLY A 355 13.05 -9.31 48.84
CA GLY A 355 11.98 -10.22 49.29
C GLY A 355 10.66 -10.30 48.51
N ARG A 356 10.55 -11.38 47.72
CA ARG A 356 9.35 -12.21 47.40
C ARG A 356 7.99 -11.52 47.23
N GLY A 357 7.45 -11.69 46.02
CA GLY A 357 6.01 -11.71 45.76
C GLY A 357 5.64 -10.80 44.60
N HIS A 358 5.25 -11.41 43.47
CA HIS A 358 4.20 -10.97 42.52
C HIS A 358 4.46 -11.59 41.14
N ARG A 359 3.93 -12.80 40.97
CA ARG A 359 3.26 -13.18 39.71
C ARG A 359 2.14 -12.16 39.47
N LEU A 360 2.02 -11.68 38.23
CA LEU A 360 0.96 -10.87 37.61
C LEU A 360 1.47 -9.54 37.01
N LEU A 361 2.17 -9.64 35.89
CA LEU A 361 2.12 -8.63 34.82
C LEU A 361 2.04 -9.41 33.50
N ARG A 362 0.84 -9.95 33.21
CA ARG A 362 0.52 -10.52 31.89
C ARG A 362 0.44 -9.37 30.88
N GLN A 363 1.05 -9.64 29.72
CA GLN A 363 1.06 -8.86 28.50
C GLN A 363 -0.34 -8.30 28.19
N ARG A 364 -0.47 -6.97 28.09
CA ARG A 364 -1.62 -6.33 27.46
C ARG A 364 -1.19 -5.91 26.06
N HIS A 365 -1.70 -6.61 25.05
CA HIS A 365 -1.51 -6.29 23.64
C HIS A 365 -2.41 -5.10 23.29
N ALA A 366 -1.84 -4.06 22.68
CA ALA A 366 -2.60 -2.96 22.09
C ALA A 366 -2.88 -3.30 20.63
N ALA A 367 -4.12 -3.67 20.31
CA ALA A 367 -4.59 -3.85 18.93
C ALA A 367 -4.98 -2.48 18.32
N LEU A 368 -4.74 -2.31 17.01
CA LEU A 368 -4.84 -1.01 16.32
C LEU A 368 -5.65 -1.05 15.01
N PRO A 369 -6.97 -1.12 14.88
CA PRO A 369 -7.61 -1.17 13.55
C PRO A 369 -7.26 0.06 12.66
N ARG A 370 -6.99 -0.12 11.35
CA ARG A 370 -6.37 0.87 10.41
C ARG A 370 -6.99 0.86 9.03
N CYS A 371 -7.10 1.99 8.35
CA CYS A 371 -7.35 2.14 6.92
C CYS A 371 -6.31 3.11 6.32
N ARG A 372 -5.81 2.85 5.11
CA ARG A 372 -4.77 3.58 4.40
C ARG A 372 -5.22 3.78 2.97
N LEU A 373 -5.62 4.98 2.56
CA LEU A 373 -5.83 5.29 1.15
C LEU A 373 -4.50 5.79 0.55
N ARG A 374 -3.99 5.10 -0.49
CA ARG A 374 -2.94 5.67 -1.35
C ARG A 374 -3.62 6.42 -2.49
N ALA A 375 -3.33 7.71 -2.64
CA ALA A 375 -3.61 8.42 -3.88
C ALA A 375 -2.77 7.79 -5.01
N ALA A 376 -3.39 6.99 -5.87
CA ALA A 376 -2.73 6.56 -7.10
C ALA A 376 -2.63 7.78 -8.04
N GLN A 377 -1.42 8.20 -8.39
CA GLN A 377 -1.22 9.13 -9.50
C GLN A 377 -1.55 8.37 -10.78
N CYS A 378 -2.65 8.75 -11.45
CA CYS A 378 -2.97 8.29 -12.79
C CYS A 378 -1.89 8.80 -13.74
N GLY A 379 -0.91 7.94 -14.02
CA GLY A 379 0.12 8.15 -15.02
C GLY A 379 -0.31 7.54 -16.34
N ASP A 380 -0.90 8.35 -17.22
CA ASP A 380 -0.44 8.61 -18.59
C ASP A 380 -1.54 8.78 -19.66
N ARG A 381 -1.20 9.66 -20.60
CA ARG A 381 -1.69 9.98 -21.94
C ARG A 381 -2.87 9.21 -22.55
N ARG A 382 -3.79 10.04 -23.07
CA ARG A 382 -4.68 9.86 -24.26
C ARG A 382 -5.89 8.93 -24.10
N ARG A 383 -7.06 9.54 -23.88
CA ARG A 383 -8.12 9.75 -24.89
C ARG A 383 -9.28 10.47 -24.21
N ALA A 384 -9.55 11.68 -24.65
CA ALA A 384 -10.82 12.34 -24.37
C ALA A 384 -11.91 11.55 -25.10
N VAL A 385 -12.79 10.88 -24.34
CA VAL A 385 -14.10 10.49 -24.86
C VAL A 385 -15.00 11.69 -24.66
N SER A 386 -15.25 12.39 -25.76
CA SER A 386 -16.31 13.39 -25.89
C SER A 386 -17.66 12.72 -25.62
N GLY A 387 -18.23 12.96 -24.44
CA GLY A 387 -19.62 12.67 -24.12
C GLY A 387 -20.39 13.98 -24.12
N SER A 388 -21.16 14.20 -25.18
CA SER A 388 -22.13 15.28 -25.31
C SER A 388 -23.35 15.03 -24.41
N SER A 389 -23.56 15.89 -23.42
CA SER A 389 -24.89 16.31 -22.97
C SER A 389 -24.78 17.83 -22.75
N GLY A 390 -25.56 18.69 -23.39
CA GLY A 390 -27.02 18.66 -23.43
C GLY A 390 -27.54 19.46 -22.23
N TYR A 391 -27.21 20.75 -22.16
CA TYR A 391 -27.83 21.71 -21.24
C TYR A 391 -28.02 23.03 -22.00
N GLU A 392 -29.26 23.26 -22.44
CA GLU A 392 -29.80 24.54 -22.87
C GLU A 392 -30.33 25.31 -21.64
N GLY A 393 -30.29 26.64 -21.71
CA GLY A 393 -30.80 27.57 -20.68
C GLY A 393 -29.70 28.48 -20.14
N ALA A 394 -29.25 29.48 -20.91
CA ALA A 394 -29.81 30.85 -20.92
C ALA A 394 -29.59 31.57 -19.57
N ASP A 395 -28.55 32.41 -19.49
CA ASP A 395 -28.75 33.83 -19.16
C ASP A 395 -27.51 34.69 -19.47
N GLU A 396 -27.84 35.89 -19.92
CA GLU A 396 -27.10 36.80 -20.76
C GLU A 396 -26.36 37.86 -19.91
N ILE A 397 -25.02 37.94 -19.96
CA ILE A 397 -24.30 39.16 -19.56
C ILE A 397 -23.21 39.51 -20.57
N ARG A 398 -23.45 40.65 -21.23
CA ARG A 398 -22.74 41.29 -22.35
C ARG A 398 -21.27 41.60 -22.07
N ARG A 399 -20.41 41.36 -23.07
CA ARG A 399 -19.13 42.06 -23.29
C ARG A 399 -19.27 43.03 -24.47
N PRO A 400 -18.67 44.23 -24.45
CA PRO A 400 -18.53 45.04 -25.66
C PRO A 400 -17.22 44.74 -26.39
N ALA A 401 -17.34 44.65 -27.71
CA ALA A 401 -16.27 44.45 -28.68
C ALA A 401 -15.47 45.73 -28.99
N ARG A 402 -14.20 45.58 -29.41
CA ARG A 402 -13.50 46.58 -30.26
C ARG A 402 -12.72 45.93 -31.41
N ARG A 403 -13.34 46.09 -32.60
CA ARG A 403 -12.85 46.34 -33.97
C ARG A 403 -11.39 46.05 -34.39
N ALA A 404 -11.30 45.13 -35.35
CA ALA A 404 -10.57 45.10 -36.62
C ALA A 404 -9.62 46.24 -37.05
N ARG A 405 -8.48 45.84 -37.66
CA ARG A 405 -7.97 46.41 -38.94
C ARG A 405 -7.34 45.33 -39.83
N ARG A 406 -7.81 45.25 -41.08
CA ARG A 406 -7.20 44.57 -42.24
C ARG A 406 -6.42 45.60 -43.09
N ARG A 407 -5.38 45.16 -43.82
CA ARG A 407 -5.03 45.43 -45.24
C ARG A 407 -3.63 44.81 -45.52
N HIS A 408 -3.43 43.72 -46.29
CA HIS A 408 -3.47 43.43 -47.74
C HIS A 408 -2.18 43.80 -48.56
N PRO A 409 -1.91 43.22 -49.77
CA PRO A 409 -0.78 42.30 -50.01
C PRO A 409 0.05 42.61 -51.30
N GLY A 410 1.03 41.76 -51.65
CA GLY A 410 1.65 41.68 -53.00
C GLY A 410 2.53 40.43 -53.14
N ARG A 411 2.10 39.42 -53.94
CA ARG A 411 2.55 39.09 -55.32
C ARG A 411 4.02 38.64 -55.39
N GLY A 412 4.39 37.49 -55.99
CA GLY A 412 3.62 36.46 -56.66
C GLY A 412 4.51 35.56 -57.53
N ARG A 413 3.86 34.56 -58.15
CA ARG A 413 4.23 33.81 -59.38
C ARG A 413 5.45 32.88 -59.31
N ASP A 414 5.51 31.76 -60.03
CA ASP A 414 4.58 30.94 -60.84
C ASP A 414 5.45 29.79 -61.43
N ARG A 415 4.81 28.67 -61.82
CA ARG A 415 5.29 27.60 -62.73
C ARG A 415 6.35 26.62 -62.19
N GLY A 416 6.29 25.32 -62.44
CA GLY A 416 5.34 24.52 -63.21
C GLY A 416 5.95 23.16 -63.58
N ARG A 417 5.14 22.11 -63.39
CA ARG A 417 4.98 20.87 -64.21
C ARG A 417 6.14 19.88 -64.46
N THR A 418 5.71 18.60 -64.44
CA THR A 418 6.13 17.39 -65.21
C THR A 418 7.49 16.78 -64.85
N GLY A 419 7.70 15.47 -64.72
CA GLY A 419 6.94 14.25 -64.98
C GLY A 419 7.92 13.13 -65.42
N HIS A 420 7.70 11.90 -64.93
CA HIS A 420 8.18 10.58 -65.43
C HIS A 420 9.66 10.09 -65.35
N GLY A 421 9.77 8.77 -65.11
CA GLY A 421 10.92 7.87 -65.43
C GLY A 421 11.61 7.28 -64.18
N GLU A 422 11.17 6.15 -63.62
CA GLU A 422 11.57 4.75 -63.93
C GLU A 422 13.08 4.45 -63.93
N GLY A 423 13.50 3.44 -63.16
CA GLY A 423 14.61 2.56 -63.56
C GLY A 423 15.76 2.30 -62.56
N SER A 424 15.63 1.19 -61.80
CA SER A 424 16.65 0.12 -61.69
C SER A 424 17.92 0.32 -60.85
N GLY A 425 18.13 -0.61 -59.89
CA GLY A 425 19.40 -1.35 -59.81
C GLY A 425 20.18 -1.38 -58.48
N CYS A 426 20.27 -2.59 -57.91
CA CYS A 426 21.39 -3.16 -57.14
C CYS A 426 21.68 -2.72 -55.68
N GLY A 427 21.17 -3.52 -54.74
CA GLY A 427 21.95 -4.47 -53.91
C GLY A 427 23.06 -3.99 -52.93
N PRO A 428 23.33 -4.72 -51.81
CA PRO A 428 23.80 -4.12 -50.56
C PRO A 428 25.18 -4.59 -50.03
N ARG A 429 25.62 -3.92 -48.93
CA ARG A 429 26.64 -4.30 -47.89
C ARG A 429 28.09 -3.83 -48.15
N PRO A 430 29.00 -3.75 -47.11
CA PRO A 430 28.90 -4.31 -45.75
C PRO A 430 29.39 -3.44 -44.55
N ARG A 431 29.07 -3.99 -43.38
CA ARG A 431 29.55 -3.71 -42.01
C ARG A 431 31.09 -3.73 -41.89
N ARG A 432 31.64 -2.91 -41.00
CA ARG A 432 32.88 -3.22 -40.26
C ARG A 432 32.72 -3.00 -38.75
N ARG A 433 32.95 -4.08 -38.01
CA ARG A 433 33.34 -4.10 -36.59
C ARG A 433 34.75 -3.51 -36.43
N ARG A 434 35.05 -2.90 -35.28
CA ARG A 434 36.36 -3.03 -34.63
C ARG A 434 36.19 -3.13 -33.11
N GLN A 435 37.07 -3.95 -32.54
CA GLN A 435 37.17 -4.39 -31.15
C GLN A 435 37.99 -3.39 -30.31
N ARG A 436 37.70 -3.45 -29.00
CA ARG A 436 38.62 -3.44 -27.83
C ARG A 436 39.89 -2.59 -27.90
N GLN A 437 40.02 -1.70 -26.92
CA GLN A 437 41.01 -1.82 -25.84
C GLN A 437 40.29 -1.73 -24.51
#